data_AF-A0A820MAU3-F1
#
_entry.id   AF-A0A820MAU3-F1
#
_cell.length_a   1.000
_cell.length_b   1.000
_cell.length_c   1.000
_cell.angle_alpha   90.00
_cell.angle_beta   90.00
_cell.angle_gamma   90.00
#
_symmetry.space_group_name_H-M   'P 1'
#
loop_
_entity.id
_entity.type
_entity.pdbx_description
1 polymer ?
#
loop_
_entity_poly.entity_id
_entity_poly.type
_entity_poly.pdbx_seq_one_letter_code
_entity_poly.pdbx_strand_id
1 'polypeptide(L)'
;YAADNRMDEHQSSLTSSNDHPARLYEISNASGYTTAIEITNFTQADLDEDDVMLLDAWTSIFLWIGRNANKTEMKDAEQIAYNYLRT
;
A
#
# COMPACT_ATOMS: atom_id res chain seq x y z
N TYR A 1 -10.85 -41.75 25.14
CA TYR A 1 -12.28 -41.36 25.21
C TYR A 1 -12.50 -40.67 26.55
N ALA A 2 -12.68 -39.37 26.69
CA ALA A 2 -12.91 -38.30 25.73
C ALA A 2 -12.08 -37.07 26.13
N ALA A 3 -11.67 -36.29 25.12
CA ALA A 3 -11.11 -34.96 25.30
C ALA A 3 -12.21 -34.01 25.75
N ASP A 4 -11.93 -33.16 26.75
CA ASP A 4 -12.69 -31.91 26.93
C ASP A 4 -11.71 -30.76 26.73
N ASN A 5 -11.68 -30.33 25.47
CA ASN A 5 -10.81 -29.32 24.92
C ASN A 5 -11.54 -27.98 25.10
N ARG A 6 -11.36 -27.30 26.24
CA ARG A 6 -11.85 -25.93 26.45
C ARG A 6 -10.69 -24.96 26.42
N MET A 7 -10.13 -24.78 25.23
CA MET A 7 -9.50 -23.52 24.86
C MET A 7 -10.59 -22.65 24.24
N ASP A 8 -11.35 -21.94 25.08
CA ASP A 8 -12.24 -20.90 24.56
C ASP A 8 -11.39 -19.66 24.29
N GLU A 9 -10.97 -19.58 23.02
CA GLU A 9 -10.33 -18.46 22.36
C GLU A 9 -11.15 -17.16 22.53
N HIS A 10 -10.94 -16.44 23.63
CA HIS A 10 -11.38 -15.05 23.78
C HIS A 10 -10.44 -14.12 23.01
N GLN A 11 -10.35 -14.32 21.69
CA GLN A 11 -9.64 -13.46 20.75
C GLN A 11 -10.56 -13.11 19.58
N SER A 12 -11.80 -12.68 19.86
CA SER A 12 -12.76 -12.27 18.84
C SER A 12 -13.34 -10.87 19.10
N SER A 13 -12.48 -9.84 19.16
CA SER A 13 -12.94 -8.44 19.02
C SER A 13 -11.80 -7.52 18.57
N LEU A 14 -11.13 -7.86 17.47
CA LEU A 14 -10.33 -6.91 16.69
C LEU A 14 -10.48 -7.19 15.19
N THR A 15 -11.69 -7.48 14.73
CA THR A 15 -12.00 -7.29 13.30
C THR A 15 -12.61 -5.92 13.18
N SER A 16 -11.77 -4.88 13.20
CA SER A 16 -12.12 -3.63 12.52
C SER A 16 -12.52 -4.05 11.11
N SER A 17 -13.78 -3.87 10.72
CA SER A 17 -14.24 -4.21 9.38
C SER A 17 -13.33 -3.45 8.41
N ASN A 18 -12.51 -4.19 7.67
CA ASN A 18 -11.63 -3.61 6.65
C ASN A 18 -12.48 -3.35 5.40
N ASP A 19 -13.53 -2.53 5.55
CA ASP A 19 -14.46 -2.16 4.48
C ASP A 19 -13.74 -1.43 3.35
N HIS A 20 -12.53 -0.95 3.64
CA HIS A 20 -11.61 -0.32 2.71
C HIS A 20 -10.22 -0.96 2.83
N PRO A 21 -9.95 -2.03 2.06
CA PRO A 21 -8.64 -2.67 2.09
C PRO A 21 -7.56 -1.70 1.60
N ALA A 22 -6.36 -1.82 2.19
CA ALA A 22 -5.23 -1.02 1.77
C ALA A 22 -4.84 -1.34 0.32
N ARG A 23 -4.42 -0.31 -0.43
CA ARG A 23 -4.03 -0.43 -1.84
C ARG A 23 -2.64 0.17 -2.02
N LEU A 24 -1.75 -0.58 -2.66
CA LEU A 24 -0.40 -0.15 -2.95
C LEU A 24 -0.26 0.10 -4.46
N TYR A 25 0.38 1.19 -4.82
CA TYR A 25 0.72 1.51 -6.20
C TYR A 25 2.21 1.78 -6.33
N GLU A 26 2.80 1.30 -7.41
CA GLU A 26 4.13 1.67 -7.87
C GLU A 26 4.02 2.84 -8.85
N ILE A 27 4.79 3.90 -8.62
CA ILE A 27 4.88 5.08 -9.47
C ILE A 27 6.29 5.13 -10.05
N SER A 28 6.39 4.81 -11.35
CA SER A 28 7.67 4.72 -12.07
C SER A 28 7.62 5.50 -13.38
N ASN A 29 8.77 6.03 -13.82
CA ASN A 29 8.94 6.61 -15.15
C ASN A 29 9.87 5.81 -16.08
N ALA A 30 10.30 4.60 -15.68
CA ALA A 30 11.26 3.78 -16.41
C ALA A 30 10.84 3.46 -17.86
N SER A 31 9.54 3.51 -18.17
CA SER A 31 8.98 3.30 -19.51
C SER A 31 9.09 4.53 -20.44
N GLY A 32 9.61 5.66 -19.93
CA GLY A 32 9.71 6.95 -20.64
C GLY A 32 8.53 7.89 -20.36
N TYR A 33 7.52 7.44 -19.62
CA TYR A 33 6.41 8.24 -19.11
C TYR A 33 6.01 7.72 -17.73
N THR A 34 5.46 8.60 -16.90
CA THR A 34 5.08 8.23 -15.53
C THR A 34 3.81 7.39 -15.52
N THR A 35 3.88 6.23 -14.87
CA THR A 35 2.78 5.28 -14.70
C THR A 35 2.54 4.96 -13.24
N ALA A 36 1.28 4.73 -12.86
CA ALA A 36 0.90 4.21 -11.55
C ALA A 36 0.25 2.83 -11.71
N ILE A 37 0.86 1.78 -11.15
CA ILE A 37 0.41 0.38 -11.30
C ILE A 37 0.03 -0.17 -9.92
N GLU A 38 -1.17 -0.75 -9.79
CA GLU A 38 -1.63 -1.34 -8.52
C GLU A 38 -0.96 -2.71 -8.26
N ILE A 39 -0.41 -2.88 -7.07
CA ILE A 39 0.17 -4.12 -6.57
C ILE A 39 -0.81 -4.78 -5.60
N THR A 40 -1.26 -5.98 -5.93
CA THR A 40 -2.21 -6.76 -5.10
C THR A 40 -1.48 -7.76 -4.20
N ASN A 41 -2.03 -8.06 -3.02
CA ASN A 41 -1.42 -8.97 -2.04
C ASN A 41 0.03 -8.60 -1.68
N PHE A 42 0.31 -7.30 -1.61
CA PHE A 42 1.64 -6.76 -1.42
C PHE A 42 2.27 -7.15 -0.08
N THR A 43 3.58 -7.20 -0.08
CA THR A 43 4.48 -7.41 1.05
C THR A 43 5.52 -6.30 1.08
N GLN A 44 6.42 -6.32 2.07
CA GLN A 44 7.52 -5.36 2.10
C GLN A 44 8.49 -5.52 0.91
N ALA A 45 8.58 -6.71 0.32
CA ALA A 45 9.48 -6.96 -0.81
C ALA A 45 9.04 -6.24 -2.10
N ASP A 46 7.79 -5.77 -2.15
CA ASP A 46 7.23 -5.02 -3.28
C ASP A 46 7.53 -3.51 -3.20
N LEU A 47 8.26 -3.05 -2.19
CA LEU A 47 8.76 -1.68 -2.11
C LEU A 47 10.05 -1.57 -2.92
N ASP A 48 9.93 -1.20 -4.20
CA ASP A 48 11.09 -1.06 -5.09
C ASP A 48 11.93 0.17 -4.71
N GLU A 49 13.20 -0.03 -4.34
CA GLU A 49 14.11 1.05 -3.95
C GLU A 49 14.38 2.07 -5.08
N ASP A 50 14.10 1.73 -6.33
CA ASP A 50 14.29 2.58 -7.50
C ASP A 50 13.06 3.46 -7.83
N ASP A 51 11.90 3.21 -7.21
CA ASP A 51 10.64 3.89 -7.53
C ASP A 51 9.96 4.54 -6.30
N VAL A 52 8.84 5.24 -6.53
CA VAL A 52 7.99 5.79 -5.47
C VAL A 52 6.74 4.94 -5.32
N MET A 53 6.39 4.59 -4.08
CA MET A 53 5.19 3.82 -3.80
C MET A 53 4.11 4.70 -3.17
N LEU A 54 2.86 4.58 -3.61
CA LEU A 54 1.68 5.18 -2.98
C LEU A 54 0.89 4.11 -2.24
N LEU A 55 0.80 4.23 -0.93
CA LEU A 55 -0.04 3.38 -0.09
C LEU A 55 -1.29 4.15 0.33
N ASP A 56 -2.45 3.69 -0.14
CA ASP A 56 -3.75 4.14 0.34
C ASP A 56 -4.20 3.25 1.51
N ALA A 57 -4.30 3.84 2.69
CA ALA A 57 -4.77 3.21 3.93
C ALA A 57 -6.13 3.76 4.35
N TRP A 58 -6.96 4.17 3.38
CA TRP A 58 -8.31 4.75 3.53
C TRP A 58 -8.35 6.12 4.20
N THR A 59 -7.97 6.21 5.48
CA THR A 59 -7.99 7.49 6.21
C THR A 59 -6.78 8.36 5.89
N SER A 60 -5.74 7.77 5.31
CA SER A 60 -4.48 8.44 5.01
C SER A 60 -3.83 7.77 3.82
N ILE A 61 -3.09 8.56 3.05
CA ILE A 61 -2.21 8.06 2.00
C ILE A 61 -0.76 8.34 2.39
N PHE A 62 0.14 7.44 2.00
CA PHE A 62 1.57 7.57 2.24
C PHE A 62 2.32 7.48 0.92
N LEU A 63 3.28 8.38 0.74
CA LEU A 63 4.30 8.23 -0.30
C LEU A 63 5.55 7.66 0.35
N TRP A 64 5.91 6.44 -0.03
CA TRP A 64 7.19 5.86 0.32
C TRP A 64 8.16 6.15 -0.81
N ILE A 65 9.31 6.74 -0.48
CA ILE A 65 10.30 7.18 -1.46
C ILE A 65 11.44 6.17 -1.47
N GLY A 66 11.61 5.46 -2.58
CA GLY A 66 12.74 4.59 -2.81
C GLY A 66 14.06 5.35 -2.67
N ARG A 67 15.10 4.69 -2.16
CA ARG A 67 16.41 5.31 -1.94
C ARG A 67 17.00 5.88 -3.24
N ASN A 68 16.71 5.24 -4.35
CA ASN A 68 17.26 5.55 -5.67
C ASN A 68 16.24 6.23 -6.59
N ALA A 69 15.00 6.42 -6.12
CA ALA A 69 13.95 7.12 -6.85
C ALA A 69 14.40 8.50 -7.32
N ASN A 70 14.07 8.85 -8.55
CA ASN A 70 14.54 10.08 -9.15
C ASN A 70 13.63 11.28 -8.80
N LYS A 71 14.18 12.50 -8.93
CA LYS A 71 13.45 13.73 -8.57
C LYS A 71 12.20 13.97 -9.41
N THR A 72 12.13 13.40 -10.61
CA THR A 72 10.98 13.54 -11.50
C THR A 72 9.86 12.64 -11.00
N GLU A 73 10.14 11.37 -10.72
CA GLU A 73 9.20 10.44 -10.07
C GLU A 73 8.63 11.01 -8.77
N MET A 74 9.47 11.57 -7.90
CA MET A 74 9.00 12.16 -6.63
C MET A 74 7.96 13.27 -6.86
N LYS A 75 8.21 14.17 -7.81
CA LYS A 75 7.29 15.28 -8.12
C LYS A 75 6.01 14.79 -8.77
N ASP A 76 6.13 13.85 -9.70
CA ASP A 76 4.97 13.29 -10.39
C ASP A 76 4.12 12.46 -9.41
N ALA A 77 4.75 11.74 -8.49
CA ALA A 77 4.08 10.99 -7.44
C ALA A 77 3.26 11.89 -6.50
N GLU A 78 3.79 13.06 -6.10
CA GLU A 78 3.01 14.05 -5.35
C GLU A 78 1.78 14.51 -6.14
N GLN A 79 1.94 14.84 -7.42
CA GLN A 79 0.83 15.27 -8.26
C GLN A 79 -0.22 14.16 -8.46
N ILE A 80 0.23 12.91 -8.64
CA ILE A 80 -0.63 11.73 -8.73
C ILE A 80 -1.39 11.53 -7.42
N ALA A 81 -0.73 11.65 -6.27
CA ALA A 81 -1.36 11.53 -4.95
C ALA A 81 -2.47 12.58 -4.75
N TYR A 82 -2.22 13.85 -5.10
CA TYR A 82 -3.25 14.89 -5.03
C TYR A 82 -4.44 14.62 -5.96
N ASN A 83 -4.17 14.11 -7.16
CA ASN A 83 -5.22 13.77 -8.11
C ASN A 83 -6.03 12.56 -7.63
N TYR A 84 -5.37 11.54 -7.09
CA TYR A 84 -6.00 10.34 -6.53
C TYR A 84 -7.00 10.68 -5.42
N LEU A 85 -6.65 11.61 -4.52
CA LEU A 85 -7.55 12.07 -3.44
C LEU A 85 -8.76 12.87 -3.92
N ARG A 86 -8.74 13.39 -5.15
CA ARG A 86 -9.84 14.20 -5.72
C ARG A 86 -10.88 13.39 -6.47
N THR A 87 -10.55 12.15 -6.82
CA THR A 87 -11.45 11.19 -7.49
C THR A 87 -12.30 10.45 -6.49
#